data_AF-A0A9P9IA51-F1
#
_entry.id   AF-A0A9P9IA51-F1
#
_cell.length_a   1.000
_cell.length_b   1.000
_cell.length_c   1.000
_cell.angle_alpha   90.00
_cell.angle_beta   90.00
_cell.angle_gamma   90.00
#
_symmetry.space_group_name_H-M   'P 1'
#
loop_
_entity.id
_entity.type
_entity.pdbx_description
1 polymer ?
#
loop_
_entity_poly.entity_id
_entity_poly.type
_entity_poly.pdbx_seq_one_letter_code
_entity_poly.pdbx_strand_id
1 'polypeptide(L)'
;PTILHACARELREEAGLEVQSIEHVILDGAGNKPGADFMNSTETRRYRKFSFEVKVDDMGTVKLDPNEHQAFVWATEEEVKSQAIGDRKIPLANPMMEKLLRVGFEMRRAGEE
;
A
#
# COMPACT_ATOMS: atom_id res chain seq x y z
N PRO A 1 -11.12 -11.65 -14.78
CA PRO A 1 -10.58 -10.92 -13.61
C PRO A 1 -9.10 -10.56 -13.81
N THR A 2 -8.70 -9.30 -13.59
CA THR A 2 -7.32 -8.79 -13.73
C THR A 2 -6.71 -8.46 -12.36
N ILE A 3 -5.41 -8.16 -12.30
CA ILE A 3 -4.75 -7.71 -11.05
C ILE A 3 -5.28 -6.37 -10.54
N LEU A 4 -5.71 -5.48 -11.45
CA LEU A 4 -6.34 -4.21 -11.08
C LEU A 4 -7.74 -4.44 -10.51
N HIS A 5 -8.49 -5.37 -11.09
CA HIS A 5 -9.79 -5.78 -10.54
C HIS A 5 -9.63 -6.40 -9.15
N ALA A 6 -8.58 -7.21 -8.94
CA ALA A 6 -8.27 -7.73 -7.60
C ALA A 6 -7.96 -6.60 -6.62
N CYS A 7 -7.11 -5.63 -6.99
CA CYS A 7 -6.78 -4.48 -6.13
C CYS A 7 -8.02 -3.69 -5.70
N ALA A 8 -8.95 -3.41 -6.63
CA ALA A 8 -10.19 -2.71 -6.30
C ALA A 8 -11.11 -3.54 -5.38
N ARG A 9 -11.17 -4.86 -5.60
CA ARG A 9 -11.93 -5.76 -4.72
C ARG A 9 -11.37 -5.78 -3.30
N GLU A 10 -10.05 -5.98 -3.13
CA GLU A 10 -9.44 -6.02 -1.78
C GLU A 10 -9.67 -4.69 -1.05
N LEU A 11 -9.45 -3.54 -1.70
CA LEU A 11 -9.67 -2.24 -1.05
C LEU A 11 -11.10 -2.08 -0.50
N ARG A 12 -12.09 -2.56 -1.24
CA ARG A 12 -13.49 -2.53 -0.82
C ARG A 12 -13.78 -3.54 0.29
N GLU A 13 -13.28 -4.76 0.20
CA GLU A 13 -13.52 -5.81 1.19
C GLU A 13 -12.83 -5.49 2.52
N GLU A 14 -11.57 -5.08 2.49
CA GLU A 14 -10.75 -4.86 3.68
C GLU A 14 -10.98 -3.49 4.35
N ALA A 15 -11.31 -2.44 3.58
CA ALA A 15 -11.42 -1.06 4.08
C ALA A 15 -12.75 -0.37 3.77
N GLY A 16 -13.64 -0.99 2.98
CA GLY A 16 -14.92 -0.40 2.58
C GLY A 16 -14.80 0.78 1.61
N LEU A 17 -13.60 1.02 1.03
CA LEU A 17 -13.34 2.14 0.12
C LEU A 17 -13.48 1.71 -1.34
N GLU A 18 -13.95 2.63 -2.19
CA GLU A 18 -14.08 2.41 -3.63
C GLU A 18 -12.94 3.13 -4.38
N VAL A 19 -12.35 2.44 -5.38
CA VAL A 19 -11.29 3.00 -6.22
C VAL A 19 -11.88 3.97 -7.23
N GLN A 20 -11.38 5.21 -7.23
CA GLN A 20 -11.64 6.20 -8.27
C GLN A 20 -10.74 5.97 -9.49
N SER A 21 -9.44 5.84 -9.26
CA SER A 21 -8.42 5.66 -10.29
C SER A 21 -7.17 4.98 -9.72
N ILE A 22 -6.48 4.24 -10.59
CA ILE A 22 -5.14 3.71 -10.30
C ILE A 22 -4.15 4.73 -10.85
N GLU A 23 -3.41 5.40 -9.97
CA GLU A 23 -2.49 6.49 -10.35
C GLU A 23 -1.15 5.95 -10.83
N HIS A 24 -0.57 5.03 -10.05
CA HIS A 24 0.75 4.48 -10.33
C HIS A 24 0.85 2.98 -10.05
N VAL A 25 1.65 2.29 -10.85
CA VAL A 25 2.19 0.97 -10.50
C VAL A 25 3.54 1.18 -9.82
N ILE A 26 3.65 0.81 -8.54
CA ILE A 26 4.84 1.10 -7.74
C ILE A 26 6.02 0.23 -8.18
N LEU A 27 7.19 0.87 -8.30
CA LEU A 27 8.45 0.25 -8.72
C LEU A 27 9.23 -0.37 -7.54
N ASP A 28 8.54 -1.15 -6.69
CA ASP A 28 9.09 -1.74 -5.47
C ASP A 28 9.87 -3.05 -5.68
N GLY A 29 9.90 -3.57 -6.91
CA GLY A 29 10.64 -4.76 -7.31
C GLY A 29 12.16 -4.56 -7.47
N ALA A 30 12.82 -5.62 -7.92
CA ALA A 30 14.26 -5.60 -8.19
C ALA A 30 14.58 -4.70 -9.41
N GLY A 31 15.59 -3.85 -9.27
CA GLY A 31 16.01 -2.92 -10.34
C GLY A 31 14.96 -1.86 -10.68
N ASN A 32 14.18 -1.40 -9.69
CA ASN A 32 13.12 -0.40 -9.85
C ASN A 32 12.09 -0.80 -10.92
N LYS A 33 11.67 -2.07 -10.90
CA LYS A 33 10.61 -2.61 -11.76
C LYS A 33 9.35 -2.88 -10.93
N PRO A 34 8.16 -2.92 -11.55
CA PRO A 34 6.97 -3.42 -10.87
C PRO A 34 7.15 -4.88 -10.44
N GLY A 35 6.62 -5.22 -9.27
CA GLY A 35 6.57 -6.60 -8.79
C GLY A 35 7.66 -6.93 -7.79
N ALA A 36 7.31 -6.93 -6.50
CA ALA A 36 8.17 -7.39 -5.42
C ALA A 36 8.04 -8.91 -5.24
N ASP A 37 9.16 -9.63 -5.40
CA ASP A 37 9.23 -11.08 -5.16
C ASP A 37 9.49 -11.36 -3.68
N PHE A 38 8.74 -12.29 -3.10
CA PHE A 38 8.96 -12.76 -1.72
C PHE A 38 8.55 -14.23 -1.57
N MET A 39 9.03 -14.86 -0.51
CA MET A 39 8.68 -16.24 -0.15
C MET A 39 7.69 -16.23 1.02
N ASN A 40 6.89 -17.28 1.17
CA ASN A 40 6.23 -17.50 2.47
C ASN A 40 7.26 -17.79 3.57
N SER A 41 6.81 -17.74 4.83
CA SER A 41 7.64 -18.01 6.02
C SER A 41 8.35 -19.37 6.00
N THR A 42 7.79 -20.37 5.32
CA THR A 42 8.39 -21.71 5.18
C THR A 42 9.30 -21.86 3.95
N GLU A 43 9.44 -20.82 3.13
CA GLU A 43 10.22 -20.84 1.87
C GLU A 43 9.81 -21.90 0.83
N THR A 44 8.58 -22.41 0.94
CA THR A 44 8.04 -23.42 0.01
C THR A 44 7.32 -22.82 -1.18
N ARG A 45 6.92 -21.55 -1.09
CA ARG A 45 6.17 -20.84 -2.14
C ARG A 45 6.76 -19.47 -2.40
N ARG A 46 6.87 -19.13 -3.67
CA ARG A 46 7.27 -17.80 -4.15
C ARG A 46 6.04 -17.04 -4.62
N TYR A 47 5.95 -15.79 -4.23
CA TYR A 47 4.91 -14.85 -4.62
C TYR A 47 5.55 -13.63 -5.28
N ARG A 48 4.78 -13.01 -6.18
CA ARG A 48 5.08 -11.70 -6.75
C ARG A 48 3.93 -10.76 -6.42
N LYS A 49 4.20 -9.72 -5.64
CA LYS A 49 3.24 -8.68 -5.27
C LYS A 49 3.39 -7.50 -6.22
N PHE A 50 2.28 -7.09 -6.84
CA PHE A 50 2.18 -5.81 -7.53
C PHE A 50 1.50 -4.80 -6.61
N SER A 51 2.14 -3.66 -6.43
CA SER A 51 1.69 -2.60 -5.53
C SER A 51 1.21 -1.42 -6.36
N PHE A 52 0.08 -0.83 -5.97
CA PHE A 52 -0.54 0.27 -6.70
C PHE A 52 -0.79 1.45 -5.78
N GLU A 53 -0.57 2.65 -6.31
CA GLU A 53 -1.14 3.85 -5.72
C GLU A 53 -2.53 4.06 -6.29
N VAL A 54 -3.51 4.26 -5.41
CA VAL A 54 -4.90 4.42 -5.78
C VAL A 54 -5.45 5.72 -5.22
N LYS A 55 -6.26 6.38 -6.03
CA LYS A 55 -7.13 7.45 -5.56
C LYS A 55 -8.47 6.82 -5.20
N VAL A 56 -9.02 7.19 -4.06
CA VAL A 56 -10.34 6.73 -3.59
C VAL A 56 -11.37 7.83 -3.76
N ASP A 57 -12.64 7.45 -3.95
CA ASP A 57 -13.72 8.41 -4.17
C ASP A 57 -14.00 9.29 -2.96
N ASP A 58 -13.92 8.71 -1.75
CA ASP A 58 -14.08 9.39 -0.47
C ASP A 58 -13.06 8.84 0.54
N MET A 59 -12.35 9.75 1.20
CA MET A 59 -11.44 9.43 2.32
C MET A 59 -12.20 9.29 3.66
N GLY A 60 -13.53 9.26 3.60
CA GLY A 60 -14.48 9.20 4.71
C GLY A 60 -14.41 7.92 5.55
N THR A 61 -15.53 7.24 5.74
CA THR A 61 -15.61 6.17 6.76
C THR A 61 -14.95 4.88 6.26
N VAL A 62 -13.73 4.62 6.73
CA VAL A 62 -13.07 3.32 6.60
C VAL A 62 -13.83 2.29 7.45
N LYS A 63 -14.23 1.18 6.83
CA LYS A 63 -14.90 0.06 7.47
C LYS A 63 -14.06 -1.20 7.31
N LEU A 64 -13.42 -1.62 8.40
CA LEU A 64 -12.53 -2.76 8.40
C LEU A 64 -13.30 -4.09 8.48
N ASP A 65 -12.86 -5.11 7.74
CA ASP A 65 -13.34 -6.49 7.92
C ASP A 65 -12.86 -7.01 9.29
N PRO A 66 -13.76 -7.53 10.16
CA PRO A 66 -13.39 -8.05 11.48
C PRO A 66 -12.42 -9.25 11.45
N ASN A 67 -12.29 -9.95 10.32
CA ASN A 67 -11.38 -11.08 10.15
C ASN A 67 -9.96 -10.65 9.74
N GLU A 68 -9.75 -9.35 9.49
CA GLU A 68 -8.49 -8.81 8.99
C GLU A 68 -7.91 -7.70 9.90
N HIS A 69 -7.29 -6.67 9.32
CA HIS A 69 -6.62 -5.61 10.06
C HIS A 69 -7.61 -4.74 10.85
N GLN A 70 -7.38 -4.60 12.16
CA GLN A 70 -8.28 -3.86 13.07
C GLN A 70 -7.79 -2.45 13.44
N ALA A 71 -6.68 -1.99 12.87
CA ALA A 71 -6.10 -0.69 13.16
C ALA A 71 -5.60 -0.04 11.87
N PHE A 72 -6.10 1.16 11.59
CA PHE A 72 -5.65 1.98 10.47
C PHE A 72 -5.40 3.42 10.92
N VAL A 73 -4.69 4.17 10.09
CA VAL A 73 -4.50 5.61 10.15
C VAL A 73 -4.36 6.14 8.73
N TRP A 74 -4.80 7.38 8.51
CA TRP A 74 -4.31 8.16 7.39
C TRP A 74 -3.02 8.84 7.82
N ALA A 75 -1.99 8.80 6.97
CA ALA A 75 -0.68 9.34 7.28
C ALA A 75 -0.10 10.09 6.07
N THR A 76 0.51 11.23 6.35
CA THR A 76 1.32 11.98 5.38
C THR A 76 2.67 11.30 5.14
N GLU A 77 3.39 11.74 4.11
CA GLU A 77 4.74 11.23 3.84
C GLU A 77 5.69 11.42 5.03
N GLU A 78 5.65 12.59 5.68
CA GLU A 78 6.53 12.91 6.81
C GLU A 78 6.18 12.09 8.06
N GLU A 79 4.91 11.80 8.30
CA GLU A 79 4.47 10.90 9.38
C GLU A 79 4.92 9.46 9.13
N VAL A 80 4.88 8.99 7.88
CA VAL A 80 5.41 7.67 7.51
C VAL A 80 6.93 7.61 7.68
N LYS A 81 7.67 8.65 7.26
CA LYS A 81 9.13 8.72 7.43
C LYS A 81 9.54 8.74 8.91
N SER A 82 8.85 9.55 9.71
CA SER A 82 9.09 9.63 11.16
C SER A 82 8.52 8.44 11.93
N GLN A 83 7.72 7.60 11.27
CA GLN A 83 6.98 6.48 11.87
C GLN A 83 6.15 6.92 13.09
N ALA A 84 5.55 8.11 13.00
CA ALA A 84 4.73 8.69 14.06
C ALA A 84 3.64 9.63 13.50
N ILE A 85 2.49 9.67 14.18
CA ILE A 85 1.41 10.66 13.98
C ILE A 85 1.18 11.35 15.33
N GLY A 86 1.66 12.58 15.45
CA GLY A 86 1.79 13.23 16.76
C GLY A 86 2.58 12.33 17.73
N ASP A 87 1.98 12.00 18.87
CA ASP A 87 2.60 11.13 19.88
C ASP A 87 2.41 9.61 19.60
N ARG A 88 1.59 9.24 18.62
CA ARG A 88 1.32 7.83 18.29
C ARG A 88 2.41 7.28 17.37
N LYS A 89 3.15 6.27 17.82
CA LYS A 89 4.09 5.53 16.97
C LYS A 89 3.36 4.62 15.98
N ILE A 90 3.84 4.57 14.74
CA ILE A 90 3.35 3.72 13.65
C ILE A 90 4.52 2.98 12.98
N PRO A 91 5.18 2.05 13.69
CA PRO A 91 6.41 1.43 13.20
C PRO A 91 6.16 0.59 11.94
N LEU A 92 7.05 0.72 10.96
CA LEU A 92 7.04 -0.11 9.76
C LEU A 92 7.72 -1.45 10.05
N ALA A 93 6.94 -2.53 10.08
CA ALA A 93 7.39 -3.84 10.54
C ALA A 93 8.37 -4.55 9.59
N ASN A 94 8.47 -4.14 8.33
CA ASN A 94 9.23 -4.84 7.30
C ASN A 94 9.88 -3.85 6.31
N PRO A 95 11.18 -4.01 5.96
CA PRO A 95 11.87 -3.21 4.94
C PRO A 95 11.15 -3.17 3.58
N MET A 96 10.41 -4.21 3.20
CA MET A 96 9.60 -4.20 1.96
C MET A 96 8.48 -3.17 2.01
N MET A 97 7.83 -3.00 3.17
CA MET A 97 6.78 -1.99 3.37
C MET A 97 7.38 -0.57 3.34
N GLU A 98 8.52 -0.38 4.01
CA GLU A 98 9.26 0.89 3.97
C GLU A 98 9.66 1.28 2.54
N LYS A 99 10.20 0.33 1.77
CA LYS A 99 10.54 0.57 0.37
C LYS A 99 9.31 0.93 -0.47
N LEU A 100 8.20 0.21 -0.31
CA LEU A 100 6.95 0.46 -1.03
C LEU A 100 6.46 1.89 -0.80
N LEU A 101 6.36 2.31 0.47
CA LEU A 101 5.86 3.63 0.81
C LEU A 101 6.81 4.73 0.32
N ARG A 102 8.12 4.57 0.54
CA ARG A 102 9.13 5.52 0.07
C ARG A 102 9.07 5.71 -1.45
N VAL A 103 9.07 4.61 -2.21
CA VAL A 103 9.00 4.67 -3.69
C VAL A 103 7.67 5.25 -4.15
N GLY A 104 6.55 4.90 -3.50
CA GLY A 104 5.24 5.46 -3.82
C GLY A 104 5.20 6.98 -3.68
N PHE A 105 5.68 7.51 -2.56
CA PHE A 105 5.76 8.96 -2.37
C PHE A 105 6.74 9.64 -3.34
N GLU A 106 7.89 9.03 -3.63
CA GLU A 106 8.82 9.53 -4.64
C GLU A 106 8.18 9.64 -6.03
N MET A 107 7.43 8.61 -6.44
CA MET A 107 6.72 8.60 -7.72
C MET A 107 5.61 9.64 -7.79
N ARG A 108 4.80 9.77 -6.72
CA ARG A 108 3.76 10.80 -6.63
C ARG A 108 4.34 12.19 -6.86
N ARG A 109 5.41 12.55 -6.13
CA ARG A 109 6.06 13.87 -6.29
C ARG A 109 6.57 14.11 -7.72
N ALA A 110 7.12 13.08 -8.36
CA ALA A 110 7.64 13.18 -9.71
C ALA A 110 6.53 13.31 -10.78
N GLY A 111 5.29 12.91 -10.48
CA GLY A 111 4.15 13.04 -11.38
C GLY A 111 3.30 14.30 -11.17
N GLU A 112 3.55 15.06 -10.10
CA GLU A 112 2.89 16.34 -9.80
C GLU A 112 3.57 17.56 -10.47
N GLU A 113 4.74 17.37 -11.09
CA GLU A 113 5.46 18.35 -11.94
C GLU A 113 5.05 18.26 -13.42
#